data_AF-A0A7W6R2K7-F1
#
_entry.id   AF-A0A7W6R2K7-F1
#
_cell.length_a   1.000
_cell.length_b   1.000
_cell.length_c   1.000
_cell.angle_alpha   90.00
_cell.angle_beta   90.00
_cell.angle_gamma   90.00
#
_symmetry.space_group_name_H-M   'P 1'
#
loop_
_entity.id
_entity.type
_entity.pdbx_description
1 polymer ?
#
loop_
_entity_poly.entity_id
_entity_poly.type
_entity_poly.pdbx_seq_one_letter_code
_entity_poly.pdbx_strand_id
1 'polypeptide(L)'
;MATPLTIADLKKLAQRRVPKMFFDYADSGAWTESTYRANESDFSGIKLRQRVLADMTDRTLETTMIGQKVSMPVALAPTGMTGMQHADGEMLAARAAEEFGVPFTLSTMSICSIEDVASVTTRPFWFQLYVMRDKDFVLGLINRAKAARCSALVLTADLQILGQRHKDLRNGLSAPPRFTPKHLWQMATRPFWCLDMLQTKRRTFGNIIGHAKNVSNITSLAAWTHAQFDPRLSWPMSPGSRNNGRTADHQGYPRSGGCEGRRRHWRRCDRRL
;
A
#
# COMPACT_ATOMS: atom_id res chain seq x y z
N MET A 1 3.62 -13.73 26.89
CA MET A 1 3.48 -14.30 25.53
C MET A 1 4.86 -14.68 25.03
N ALA A 2 4.99 -15.75 24.27
CA ALA A 2 6.26 -16.09 23.61
C ALA A 2 6.65 -14.98 22.62
N THR A 3 7.95 -14.70 22.51
CA THR A 3 8.50 -13.72 21.55
C THR A 3 8.13 -14.14 20.13
N PRO A 4 7.53 -13.27 19.31
CA PRO A 4 7.23 -13.59 17.91
C PRO A 4 8.54 -13.77 17.14
N LEU A 5 8.67 -14.88 16.42
CA LEU A 5 9.88 -15.21 15.64
C LEU A 5 9.66 -15.04 14.14
N THR A 6 8.41 -14.93 13.70
CA THR A 6 8.03 -14.80 12.30
C THR A 6 6.97 -13.73 12.09
N ILE A 7 6.84 -13.23 10.85
CA ILE A 7 5.74 -12.34 10.45
C ILE A 7 4.38 -13.04 10.63
N ALA A 8 4.31 -14.36 10.45
CA ALA A 8 3.09 -15.14 10.70
C ALA A 8 2.66 -15.11 12.17
N ASP A 9 3.62 -15.06 13.10
CA ASP A 9 3.32 -14.91 14.54
C ASP A 9 2.76 -13.52 14.84
N LEU A 10 3.34 -12.47 14.24
CA LEU A 10 2.81 -11.10 14.33
C LEU A 10 1.39 -11.01 13.77
N LYS A 11 1.09 -11.69 12.65
CA LYS A 11 -0.26 -11.78 12.08
C LYS A 11 -1.25 -12.42 13.06
N LYS A 12 -0.86 -13.51 13.73
CA LYS A 12 -1.70 -14.16 14.77
C LYS A 12 -1.94 -13.25 15.97
N LEU A 13 -0.92 -12.49 16.40
CA LEU A 13 -1.07 -11.50 17.46
C LEU A 13 -2.03 -10.38 17.05
N ALA A 14 -1.89 -9.86 15.84
CA ALA A 14 -2.81 -8.86 15.27
C ALA A 14 -4.24 -9.40 15.22
N GLN A 15 -4.46 -10.63 14.75
CA GLN A 15 -5.79 -11.25 14.71
C GLN A 15 -6.47 -11.32 16.08
N ARG A 16 -5.69 -11.48 17.17
CA ARG A 16 -6.19 -11.50 18.55
C ARG A 16 -6.40 -10.11 19.16
N ARG A 17 -5.70 -9.09 18.67
CA ARG A 17 -5.78 -7.73 19.23
C ARG A 17 -6.78 -6.86 18.49
N VAL A 18 -6.90 -7.02 17.18
CA VAL A 18 -7.68 -6.12 16.32
C VAL A 18 -9.11 -6.65 16.16
N PRO A 19 -10.13 -5.77 16.15
CA PRO A 19 -11.50 -6.16 15.77
C PRO A 19 -11.52 -6.79 14.38
N LYS A 20 -12.32 -7.85 14.21
CA LYS A 20 -12.33 -8.67 12.98
C LYS A 20 -12.52 -7.84 11.71
N MET A 21 -13.39 -6.83 11.74
CA MET A 21 -13.64 -5.97 10.58
C MET A 21 -12.38 -5.24 10.07
N PHE A 22 -11.52 -4.76 10.96
CA PHE A 22 -10.28 -4.07 10.57
C PHE A 22 -9.17 -5.06 10.23
N PHE A 23 -9.09 -6.18 10.95
CA PHE A 23 -8.15 -7.24 10.62
C PHE A 23 -8.41 -7.81 9.22
N ASP A 24 -9.66 -8.17 8.92
CA ASP A 24 -10.04 -8.72 7.62
C ASP A 24 -9.86 -7.70 6.48
N TYR A 25 -10.02 -6.40 6.74
CA TYR A 25 -9.72 -5.35 5.76
C TYR A 25 -8.25 -5.38 5.32
N ALA A 26 -7.33 -5.58 6.27
CA ALA A 26 -5.90 -5.75 5.99
C ALA A 26 -5.60 -7.12 5.37
N ASP A 27 -6.29 -8.16 5.85
CA ASP A 27 -6.06 -9.56 5.50
C ASP A 27 -7.10 -10.11 4.52
N SER A 28 -7.25 -9.44 3.38
CA SER A 28 -8.18 -9.86 2.32
C SER A 28 -7.63 -9.65 0.91
N GLY A 29 -8.07 -10.52 0.00
CA GLY A 29 -7.92 -10.36 -1.44
C GLY A 29 -9.24 -10.04 -2.13
N ALA A 30 -9.18 -9.80 -3.45
CA ALA A 30 -10.37 -9.65 -4.26
C ALA A 30 -11.04 -11.01 -4.55
N TRP A 31 -12.38 -11.04 -4.60
CA TRP A 31 -13.18 -12.20 -5.00
C TRP A 31 -12.85 -13.51 -4.26
N THR A 32 -12.28 -14.49 -4.95
CA THR A 32 -11.90 -15.81 -4.42
C THR A 32 -10.50 -15.82 -3.80
N GLU A 33 -9.82 -14.67 -3.76
CA GLU A 33 -8.48 -14.49 -3.18
C GLU A 33 -7.38 -15.34 -3.84
N SER A 34 -7.56 -15.72 -5.12
CA SER A 34 -6.58 -16.56 -5.84
C SER A 34 -5.20 -15.91 -5.91
N THR A 35 -5.11 -14.66 -6.39
CA THR A 35 -3.84 -13.91 -6.45
C THR A 35 -3.25 -13.65 -5.07
N TYR A 36 -4.10 -13.40 -4.07
CA TYR A 36 -3.63 -13.20 -2.69
C TYR A 36 -2.87 -14.43 -2.17
N ARG A 37 -3.36 -15.65 -2.46
CA ARG A 37 -2.68 -16.90 -2.10
C ARG A 37 -1.47 -17.18 -2.99
N ALA A 38 -1.61 -16.94 -4.30
CA ALA A 38 -0.54 -17.15 -5.28
C ALA A 38 0.72 -16.32 -4.94
N ASN A 39 0.53 -15.07 -4.51
CA ASN A 39 1.62 -14.17 -4.11
C ASN A 39 2.56 -14.77 -3.05
N GLU A 40 2.07 -15.63 -2.16
CA GLU A 40 2.90 -16.33 -1.18
C GLU A 40 3.39 -17.69 -1.72
N SER A 41 2.50 -18.48 -2.32
CA SER A 41 2.85 -19.83 -2.79
C SER A 41 3.87 -19.84 -3.92
N ASP A 42 3.89 -18.82 -4.78
CA ASP A 42 4.79 -18.75 -5.93
C ASP A 42 6.28 -18.67 -5.51
N PHE A 43 6.57 -18.08 -4.34
CA PHE A 43 7.92 -18.07 -3.77
C PHE A 43 8.42 -19.46 -3.40
N SER A 44 7.52 -20.40 -3.07
CA SER A 44 7.92 -21.76 -2.66
C SER A 44 8.59 -22.55 -3.80
N GLY A 45 8.28 -22.21 -5.04
CA GLY A 45 8.90 -22.79 -6.24
C GLY A 45 10.32 -22.28 -6.50
N ILE A 46 10.70 -21.13 -5.93
CA ILE A 46 12.01 -20.52 -6.11
C ILE A 46 12.99 -21.13 -5.10
N LYS A 47 13.95 -21.93 -5.57
CA LYS A 47 15.00 -22.53 -4.73
C LYS A 47 16.30 -21.73 -4.81
N LEU A 48 17.02 -21.66 -3.70
CA LEU A 48 18.32 -21.00 -3.64
C LEU A 48 19.42 -22.02 -3.99
N ARG A 49 20.31 -21.66 -4.91
CA ARG A 49 21.55 -22.41 -5.16
C ARG A 49 22.64 -21.87 -4.22
N GLN A 50 22.83 -22.54 -3.10
CA GLN A 50 23.86 -22.17 -2.14
C GLN A 50 25.26 -22.22 -2.79
N ARG A 51 26.06 -21.20 -2.53
CA ARG A 51 27.51 -21.20 -2.80
C ARG A 51 28.21 -21.47 -1.49
N VAL A 52 29.02 -22.51 -1.44
CA VAL A 52 29.76 -22.96 -0.26
C VAL A 52 31.22 -22.48 -0.34
N LEU A 53 31.92 -22.47 0.80
CA LEU A 53 33.32 -22.04 0.90
C LEU A 53 33.56 -20.61 0.38
N ALA A 54 32.58 -19.73 0.58
CA ALA A 54 32.72 -18.30 0.30
C ALA A 54 33.06 -17.57 1.61
N ASP A 55 34.00 -16.64 1.54
CA ASP A 55 34.23 -15.69 2.63
C ASP A 55 32.97 -14.81 2.80
N MET A 56 32.55 -14.66 4.05
CA MET A 56 31.36 -13.90 4.43
C MET A 56 31.64 -12.98 5.63
N THR A 57 32.89 -12.65 5.90
CA THR A 57 33.19 -11.50 6.74
C THR A 57 32.66 -10.23 6.06
N ASP A 58 32.25 -9.24 6.86
CA ASP A 58 31.79 -7.93 6.36
C ASP A 58 30.55 -7.93 5.44
N ARG A 59 29.65 -8.92 5.60
CA ARG A 59 28.34 -8.90 4.92
C ARG A 59 27.57 -7.65 5.29
N THR A 60 27.03 -7.00 4.27
CA THR A 60 26.12 -5.86 4.42
C THR A 60 24.88 -6.04 3.55
N LEU A 61 23.74 -5.57 4.05
CA LEU A 61 22.51 -5.40 3.27
C LEU A 61 22.34 -3.95 2.79
N GLU A 62 23.22 -3.05 3.22
CA GLU A 62 23.13 -1.63 2.91
C GLU A 62 23.16 -1.42 1.39
N THR A 63 22.31 -0.50 0.94
CA THR A 63 22.23 -0.16 -0.47
C THR A 63 21.65 1.24 -0.65
N THR A 64 21.27 1.58 -1.88
CA THR A 64 20.63 2.83 -2.23
C THR A 64 19.27 2.57 -2.87
N MET A 65 18.21 3.23 -2.39
CA MET A 65 16.88 3.23 -2.98
C MET A 65 16.47 4.65 -3.34
N ILE A 66 16.18 4.91 -4.62
CA ILE A 66 15.78 6.24 -5.13
C ILE A 66 16.76 7.35 -4.71
N GLY A 67 18.07 7.07 -4.80
CA GLY A 67 19.13 8.01 -4.43
C GLY A 67 19.38 8.16 -2.92
N GLN A 68 18.69 7.42 -2.06
CA GLN A 68 18.86 7.46 -0.60
C GLN A 68 19.53 6.20 -0.07
N LYS A 69 20.50 6.34 0.84
CA LYS A 69 21.08 5.20 1.56
C LYS A 69 20.04 4.53 2.45
N VAL A 70 20.00 3.20 2.43
CA VAL A 70 19.11 2.37 3.25
C VAL A 70 19.90 1.24 3.91
N SER A 71 19.46 0.81 5.08
CA SER A 71 20.09 -0.31 5.81
C SER A 71 19.86 -1.66 5.14
N MET A 72 18.75 -1.81 4.38
CA MET A 72 18.47 -2.98 3.55
C MET A 72 17.50 -2.65 2.41
N PRO A 73 17.42 -3.46 1.33
CA PRO A 73 16.61 -3.16 0.14
C PRO A 73 15.11 -3.46 0.34
N VAL A 74 14.50 -2.92 1.39
CA VAL A 74 13.05 -3.00 1.61
C VAL A 74 12.50 -1.63 1.98
N ALA A 75 11.20 -1.46 1.79
CA ALA A 75 10.46 -0.30 2.27
C ALA A 75 9.12 -0.77 2.84
N LEU A 76 8.57 0.00 3.78
CA LEU A 76 7.19 -0.20 4.21
C LEU A 76 6.24 0.34 3.13
N ALA A 77 5.46 -0.56 2.55
CA ALA A 77 4.51 -0.27 1.49
C ALA A 77 3.34 0.60 2.00
N PRO A 78 2.73 1.42 1.11
CA PRO A 78 1.59 2.24 1.48
C PRO A 78 0.39 1.36 1.82
N THR A 79 -0.05 1.46 3.07
CA THR A 79 -1.23 0.77 3.59
C THR A 79 -2.24 1.81 4.05
N GLY A 80 -3.48 1.67 3.57
CA GLY A 80 -4.58 2.52 4.02
C GLY A 80 -5.06 2.09 5.40
N MET A 81 -5.60 3.04 6.16
CA MET A 81 -6.25 2.79 7.45
C MET A 81 -5.39 2.10 8.52
N THR A 82 -4.07 2.28 8.54
CA THR A 82 -3.19 1.65 9.54
C THR A 82 -3.52 2.13 10.96
N GLY A 83 -3.98 3.38 11.11
CA GLY A 83 -4.52 3.92 12.36
C GLY A 83 -5.75 3.19 12.91
N MET A 84 -6.43 2.36 12.10
CA MET A 84 -7.52 1.48 12.56
C MET A 84 -7.02 0.09 13.01
N GLN A 85 -5.79 -0.28 12.64
CA GLN A 85 -5.14 -1.50 13.12
C GLN A 85 -4.54 -1.27 14.51
N HIS A 86 -3.95 -0.10 14.71
CA HIS A 86 -3.39 0.38 15.97
C HIS A 86 -3.49 1.90 16.01
N ALA A 87 -3.81 2.47 17.17
CA ALA A 87 -3.82 3.91 17.37
C ALA A 87 -2.49 4.54 16.89
N ASP A 88 -2.57 5.62 16.11
CA ASP A 88 -1.43 6.31 15.50
C ASP A 88 -0.53 5.40 14.63
N GLY A 89 -1.12 4.37 14.01
CA GLY A 89 -0.41 3.30 13.31
C GLY A 89 0.56 3.77 12.22
N GLU A 90 0.17 4.73 11.37
CA GLU A 90 1.08 5.27 10.34
C GLU A 90 2.28 6.01 10.96
N MET A 91 2.07 6.76 12.04
CA MET A 91 3.13 7.47 12.76
C MET A 91 4.10 6.49 13.44
N LEU A 92 3.58 5.42 14.04
CA LEU A 92 4.39 4.35 14.65
C LEU A 92 5.22 3.61 13.59
N ALA A 93 4.62 3.28 12.45
CA ALA A 93 5.32 2.62 11.35
C ALA A 93 6.44 3.50 10.76
N ALA A 94 6.17 4.79 10.60
CA ALA A 94 7.16 5.75 10.10
C ALA A 94 8.37 5.87 11.05
N ARG A 95 8.13 5.99 12.37
CA ARG A 95 9.20 6.00 13.37
C ARG A 95 10.05 4.73 13.34
N ALA A 96 9.40 3.56 13.31
CA ALA A 96 10.10 2.28 13.28
C ALA A 96 10.93 2.11 11.99
N ALA A 97 10.41 2.53 10.84
CA ALA A 97 11.14 2.51 9.58
C ALA A 97 12.35 3.45 9.60
N GLU A 98 12.18 4.66 10.13
CA GLU A 98 13.27 5.62 10.27
C GLU A 98 14.37 5.12 11.22
N GLU A 99 14.00 4.57 12.37
CA GLU A 99 14.92 3.98 13.35
C GLU A 99 15.73 2.83 12.73
N PHE A 100 15.07 1.95 12.00
CA PHE A 100 15.73 0.82 11.32
C PHE A 100 16.55 1.26 10.09
N GLY A 101 16.25 2.42 9.50
CA GLY A 101 16.94 2.96 8.33
C GLY A 101 16.40 2.48 6.98
N VAL A 102 15.10 2.20 6.90
CA VAL A 102 14.39 1.84 5.65
C VAL A 102 13.31 2.86 5.30
N PRO A 103 12.93 3.03 4.02
CA PRO A 103 11.88 3.99 3.65
C PRO A 103 10.49 3.56 4.15
N PHE A 104 9.69 4.55 4.55
CA PHE A 104 8.26 4.41 4.79
C PHE A 104 7.47 5.11 3.69
N THR A 105 6.39 4.48 3.21
CA THR A 105 5.48 5.09 2.23
C THR A 105 4.12 5.35 2.86
N LEU A 106 3.72 6.61 2.97
CA LEU A 106 2.41 7.01 3.47
C LEU A 106 1.34 6.90 2.38
N SER A 107 0.19 6.29 2.67
CA SER A 107 -0.94 6.24 1.74
C SER A 107 -1.73 7.56 1.69
N THR A 108 -2.33 7.87 0.53
CA THR A 108 -3.37 8.90 0.44
C THR A 108 -4.56 8.58 1.37
N MET A 109 -4.90 7.29 1.55
CA MET A 109 -6.02 6.82 2.37
C MET A 109 -5.58 6.46 3.81
N SER A 110 -4.71 7.27 4.42
CA SER A 110 -4.24 7.10 5.79
C SER A 110 -5.14 7.76 6.83
N ILE A 111 -5.07 7.28 8.08
CA ILE A 111 -5.73 7.93 9.22
C ILE A 111 -4.90 9.13 9.70
N CYS A 112 -3.61 8.95 9.94
CA CYS A 112 -2.71 10.07 10.23
C CYS A 112 -2.44 10.87 8.95
N SER A 113 -2.40 12.19 9.05
CA SER A 113 -2.09 13.06 7.89
C SER A 113 -0.61 13.04 7.51
N ILE A 114 -0.27 13.65 6.37
CA ILE A 114 1.12 13.93 5.97
C ILE A 114 1.86 14.70 7.09
N GLU A 115 1.21 15.69 7.68
CA GLU A 115 1.79 16.53 8.75
C GLU A 115 1.96 15.76 10.05
N ASP A 116 1.02 14.88 10.41
CA ASP A 116 1.16 14.00 11.57
C ASP A 116 2.40 13.11 11.43
N VAL A 117 2.59 12.48 10.27
CA VAL A 117 3.76 11.63 10.03
C VAL A 117 5.05 12.47 10.04
N ALA A 118 5.05 13.62 9.38
CA ALA A 118 6.19 14.55 9.39
C ALA A 118 6.54 15.04 10.79
N SER A 119 5.57 15.17 11.70
CA SER A 119 5.80 15.62 13.08
C SER A 119 6.59 14.63 13.94
N VAL A 120 6.72 13.38 13.50
CA VAL A 120 7.39 12.31 14.26
C VAL A 120 8.56 11.68 13.52
N THR A 121 8.91 12.22 12.35
CA THR A 121 10.04 11.79 11.56
C THR A 121 11.03 12.91 11.33
N THR A 122 12.33 12.60 11.29
CA THR A 122 13.37 13.57 10.93
C THR A 122 13.89 13.37 9.51
N ARG A 123 13.84 12.12 9.02
CA ARG A 123 14.21 11.75 7.66
C ARG A 123 13.01 11.85 6.71
N PRO A 124 13.23 12.21 5.42
CA PRO A 124 12.21 12.15 4.39
C PRO A 124 11.55 10.77 4.27
N PHE A 125 10.23 10.74 4.12
CA PHE A 125 9.46 9.54 3.78
C PHE A 125 8.85 9.66 2.37
N TRP A 126 8.30 8.58 1.85
CA TRP A 126 7.64 8.55 0.54
C TRP A 126 6.14 8.78 0.70
N PHE A 127 5.52 9.36 -0.31
CA PHE A 127 4.07 9.56 -0.32
C PHE A 127 3.44 8.85 -1.52
N GLN A 128 2.43 8.02 -1.26
CA GLN A 128 1.65 7.36 -2.29
C GLN A 128 0.44 8.21 -2.67
N LEU A 129 0.27 8.42 -3.97
CA LEU A 129 -0.77 9.24 -4.56
C LEU A 129 -1.68 8.41 -5.48
N TYR A 130 -2.99 8.54 -5.28
CA TYR A 130 -3.98 8.09 -6.26
C TYR A 130 -4.22 9.18 -7.30
N VAL A 131 -4.33 8.78 -8.58
CA VAL A 131 -4.79 9.69 -9.62
C VAL A 131 -6.30 9.87 -9.52
N MET A 132 -6.71 11.05 -9.10
CA MET A 132 -8.12 11.41 -8.91
C MET A 132 -8.57 12.47 -9.92
N ARG A 133 -9.88 12.56 -10.15
CA ARG A 133 -10.50 13.56 -11.02
C ARG A 133 -10.31 14.99 -10.49
N ASP A 134 -10.40 15.18 -9.17
CA ASP A 134 -10.17 16.47 -8.54
C ASP A 134 -8.67 16.83 -8.56
N LYS A 135 -8.28 17.55 -9.61
CA LYS A 135 -6.89 18.00 -9.81
C LYS A 135 -6.45 18.98 -8.73
N ASP A 136 -7.34 19.82 -8.21
CA ASP A 136 -7.00 20.79 -7.17
C ASP A 136 -6.63 20.04 -5.88
N PHE A 137 -7.41 19.02 -5.52
CA PHE A 137 -7.11 18.16 -4.37
C PHE A 137 -5.77 17.44 -4.53
N VAL A 138 -5.52 16.84 -5.71
CA VAL A 138 -4.25 16.17 -6.02
C VAL A 138 -3.06 17.13 -5.92
N LEU A 139 -3.18 18.35 -6.48
CA LEU A 139 -2.14 19.37 -6.38
C LEU A 139 -1.92 19.81 -4.92
N GLY A 140 -3.00 19.92 -4.13
CA GLY A 140 -2.93 20.17 -2.70
C GLY A 140 -2.14 19.10 -1.95
N LEU A 141 -2.40 17.82 -2.23
CA LEU A 141 -1.63 16.71 -1.65
C LEU A 141 -0.15 16.76 -2.05
N ILE A 142 0.16 17.04 -3.32
CA ILE A 142 1.55 17.18 -3.78
C ILE A 142 2.25 18.33 -3.05
N ASN A 143 1.58 19.48 -2.89
CA ASN A 143 2.15 20.63 -2.19
C ASN A 143 2.40 20.33 -0.71
N ARG A 144 1.48 19.61 -0.05
CA ARG A 144 1.65 19.15 1.34
C ARG A 144 2.79 18.15 1.47
N ALA A 145 2.89 17.18 0.56
CA ALA A 145 4.00 16.23 0.53
C ALA A 145 5.36 16.93 0.34
N LYS A 146 5.42 17.96 -0.53
CA LYS A 146 6.61 18.81 -0.68
C LYS A 146 6.94 19.60 0.59
N ALA A 147 5.94 20.20 1.24
CA ALA A 147 6.13 20.94 2.50
C ALA A 147 6.64 20.03 3.63
N ALA A 148 6.14 18.79 3.68
CA ALA A 148 6.63 17.73 4.56
C ALA A 148 7.95 17.10 4.12
N ARG A 149 8.56 17.58 3.03
CA ARG A 149 9.84 17.11 2.46
C ARG A 149 9.83 15.62 2.13
N CYS A 150 8.71 15.10 1.64
CA CYS A 150 8.66 13.73 1.10
C CYS A 150 9.69 13.58 -0.03
N SER A 151 10.48 12.51 -0.02
CA SER A 151 11.58 12.31 -0.98
C SER A 151 11.14 11.65 -2.28
N ALA A 152 10.02 10.95 -2.28
CA ALA A 152 9.47 10.31 -3.48
C ALA A 152 7.95 10.36 -3.49
N LEU A 153 7.39 10.39 -4.69
CA LEU A 153 5.97 10.24 -4.96
C LEU A 153 5.74 8.88 -5.64
N VAL A 154 4.92 8.03 -5.02
CA VAL A 154 4.58 6.70 -5.52
C VAL A 154 3.18 6.76 -6.13
N LEU A 155 3.09 6.71 -7.47
CA LEU A 155 1.81 6.78 -8.16
C LEU A 155 1.15 5.40 -8.22
N THR A 156 -0.07 5.30 -7.69
CA THR A 156 -0.87 4.06 -7.81
C THR A 156 -1.81 4.17 -9.01
N ALA A 157 -1.57 3.34 -10.02
CA ALA A 157 -2.27 3.36 -11.30
C ALA A 157 -3.20 2.16 -11.54
N ASP A 158 -3.26 1.20 -10.61
CA ASP A 158 -4.04 -0.04 -10.73
C ASP A 158 -5.45 0.04 -10.11
N LEU A 159 -5.85 1.23 -9.65
CA LEU A 159 -7.09 1.45 -8.90
C LEU A 159 -8.09 2.36 -9.62
N GLN A 160 -8.31 2.12 -10.91
CA GLN A 160 -9.35 2.84 -11.68
C GLN A 160 -10.77 2.39 -11.28
N ILE A 161 -10.90 1.13 -10.87
CA ILE A 161 -12.13 0.54 -10.33
C ILE A 161 -11.74 -0.20 -9.05
N LEU A 162 -12.49 0.03 -7.97
CA LEU A 162 -12.26 -0.67 -6.71
C LEU A 162 -12.58 -2.16 -6.86
N GLY A 163 -11.62 -3.02 -6.51
CA GLY A 163 -11.83 -4.46 -6.47
C GLY A 163 -12.80 -4.87 -5.36
N GLN A 164 -13.65 -5.86 -5.64
CA GLN A 164 -14.63 -6.37 -4.67
C GLN A 164 -13.96 -7.31 -3.67
N ARG A 165 -13.97 -6.93 -2.39
CA ARG A 165 -13.46 -7.74 -1.27
C ARG A 165 -14.62 -8.33 -0.48
N HIS A 166 -14.80 -9.65 -0.57
CA HIS A 166 -15.96 -10.31 0.05
C HIS A 166 -15.95 -10.27 1.58
N LYS A 167 -14.77 -10.23 2.21
CA LYS A 167 -14.68 -10.09 3.67
C LYS A 167 -15.22 -8.73 4.14
N ASP A 168 -14.90 -7.65 3.43
CA ASP A 168 -15.42 -6.30 3.73
C ASP A 168 -16.94 -6.26 3.63
N LEU A 169 -17.52 -6.84 2.57
CA LEU A 169 -18.97 -6.95 2.39
C LEU A 169 -19.63 -7.77 3.51
N ARG A 170 -19.07 -8.92 3.87
CA ARG A 170 -19.59 -9.79 4.95
C ARG A 170 -19.47 -9.15 6.34
N ASN A 171 -18.48 -8.29 6.53
CA ASN A 171 -18.28 -7.52 7.75
C ASN A 171 -19.07 -6.20 7.73
N GLY A 172 -19.78 -5.86 6.66
CA GLY A 172 -20.51 -4.59 6.58
C GLY A 172 -19.58 -3.38 6.75
N LEU A 173 -18.32 -3.50 6.34
CA LEU A 173 -17.35 -2.41 6.41
C LEU A 173 -17.74 -1.36 5.38
N SER A 174 -18.57 -0.41 5.79
CA SER A 174 -18.95 0.77 5.04
C SER A 174 -18.34 2.02 5.67
N ALA A 175 -18.23 3.10 4.89
CA ALA A 175 -18.06 4.44 5.44
C ALA A 175 -19.43 5.15 5.32
N PRO A 176 -20.15 5.37 6.43
CA PRO A 176 -19.75 5.21 7.83
C PRO A 176 -19.92 3.77 8.32
N PRO A 177 -19.17 3.34 9.35
CA PRO A 177 -19.32 2.01 9.94
C PRO A 177 -20.73 1.84 10.50
N ARG A 178 -21.45 0.80 10.07
CA ARG A 178 -22.73 0.45 10.70
C ARG A 178 -22.45 -0.29 11.99
N PHE A 179 -22.68 0.34 13.15
CA PHE A 179 -22.54 -0.32 14.45
C PHE A 179 -23.72 -1.25 14.70
N THR A 180 -23.59 -2.50 14.25
CA THR A 180 -24.49 -3.59 14.59
C THR A 180 -24.12 -4.18 15.96
N PRO A 181 -25.04 -4.89 16.65
CA PRO A 181 -24.71 -5.60 17.90
C PRO A 181 -23.50 -6.53 17.77
N LYS A 182 -23.30 -7.12 16.58
CA LYS A 182 -22.13 -7.94 16.27
C LYS A 182 -20.83 -7.13 16.32
N HIS A 183 -20.81 -5.90 15.82
CA HIS A 183 -19.63 -5.04 15.89
C HIS A 183 -19.34 -4.57 17.31
N LEU A 184 -20.37 -4.22 18.09
CA LEU A 184 -20.21 -3.86 19.49
C LEU A 184 -19.58 -5.01 20.29
N TRP A 185 -20.07 -6.24 20.09
CA TRP A 185 -19.48 -7.43 20.70
C TRP A 185 -18.03 -7.67 20.25
N GLN A 186 -17.74 -7.54 18.95
CA GLN A 186 -16.37 -7.68 18.44
C GLN A 186 -15.40 -6.65 19.02
N MET A 187 -15.84 -5.42 19.26
CA MET A 187 -15.02 -4.40 19.91
C MET A 187 -14.88 -4.69 21.41
N ALA A 188 -15.95 -5.07 22.10
CA ALA A 188 -15.93 -5.40 23.53
C ALA A 188 -14.96 -6.55 23.86
N THR A 189 -14.80 -7.51 22.95
CA THR A 189 -13.82 -8.61 23.08
C THR A 189 -12.37 -8.19 22.78
N ARG A 190 -12.12 -6.92 22.43
CA ARG A 190 -10.80 -6.34 22.11
C ARG A 190 -10.52 -5.09 22.98
N PRO A 191 -10.50 -5.22 24.32
CA PRO A 191 -10.44 -4.06 25.23
C PRO A 191 -9.19 -3.20 25.05
N PHE A 192 -8.02 -3.80 24.84
CA PHE A 192 -6.78 -3.04 24.64
C PHE A 192 -6.82 -2.18 23.37
N TRP A 193 -7.37 -2.71 22.27
CA TRP A 193 -7.54 -1.91 21.06
C TRP A 193 -8.52 -0.76 21.29
N CYS A 194 -9.63 -0.99 22.00
CA CYS A 194 -10.56 0.09 22.34
C CYS A 194 -9.91 1.18 23.20
N LEU A 195 -9.11 0.80 24.21
CA LEU A 195 -8.38 1.74 25.06
C LEU A 195 -7.42 2.60 24.25
N ASP A 196 -6.62 1.99 23.37
CA ASP A 196 -5.70 2.71 22.48
C ASP A 196 -6.45 3.70 21.58
N MET A 197 -7.57 3.25 20.99
CA MET A 197 -8.40 4.09 20.11
C MET A 197 -9.11 5.23 20.85
N LEU A 198 -9.42 5.08 22.14
CA LEU A 198 -9.96 6.14 22.97
C LEU A 198 -8.92 7.23 23.29
N GLN A 199 -7.64 6.87 23.34
CA GLN A 199 -6.55 7.80 23.61
C GLN A 199 -6.12 8.60 22.37
N THR A 200 -6.21 8.04 21.18
CA THR A 200 -5.87 8.77 19.95
C THR A 200 -6.95 9.77 19.54
N LYS A 201 -6.51 10.93 19.04
CA LYS A 201 -7.36 11.94 18.40
C LYS A 201 -7.62 11.62 16.92
N ARG A 202 -6.90 10.67 16.33
CA ARG A 202 -6.88 10.39 14.88
C ARG A 202 -7.77 9.20 14.58
N ARG A 203 -9.00 9.47 14.16
CA ARG A 203 -10.05 8.46 13.89
C ARG A 203 -10.69 8.63 12.52
N THR A 204 -10.17 9.55 11.73
CA THR A 204 -10.67 9.94 10.41
C THR A 204 -9.52 9.94 9.42
N PHE A 205 -9.83 10.06 8.12
CA PHE A 205 -8.80 10.13 7.09
C PHE A 205 -8.15 11.51 7.05
N GLY A 206 -7.02 11.69 7.76
CA GLY A 206 -6.36 12.98 7.97
C GLY A 206 -5.86 13.67 6.70
N ASN A 207 -5.70 12.93 5.59
CA ASN A 207 -5.34 13.52 4.31
C ASN A 207 -6.54 14.04 3.50
N ILE A 208 -7.76 13.63 3.84
CA ILE A 208 -8.96 13.87 3.01
C ILE A 208 -9.97 14.75 3.74
N ILE A 209 -10.32 14.43 4.99
CA ILE A 209 -11.31 15.21 5.74
C ILE A 209 -10.73 16.60 6.05
N GLY A 210 -11.44 17.66 5.65
CA GLY A 210 -10.99 19.04 5.75
C GLY A 210 -10.13 19.54 4.58
N HIS A 211 -9.78 18.65 3.63
CA HIS A 211 -8.96 19.00 2.46
C HIS A 211 -9.66 18.76 1.13
N ALA A 212 -10.58 17.78 1.07
CA ALA A 212 -11.42 17.55 -0.11
C ALA A 212 -12.69 18.39 -0.06
N LYS A 213 -13.08 18.97 -1.22
CA LYS A 213 -14.34 19.70 -1.38
C LYS A 213 -15.51 18.75 -1.07
N ASN A 214 -16.44 19.20 -0.23
CA ASN A 214 -17.66 18.48 0.17
C ASN A 214 -17.46 17.18 1.00
N VAL A 215 -16.28 16.97 1.60
CA VAL A 215 -16.04 15.86 2.55
C VAL A 215 -15.95 16.40 3.98
N SER A 216 -17.10 16.49 4.65
CA SER A 216 -17.20 16.92 6.05
C SER A 216 -17.21 15.77 7.06
N ASN A 217 -17.45 14.52 6.63
CA ASN A 217 -17.51 13.36 7.51
C ASN A 217 -17.15 12.04 6.79
N ILE A 218 -16.96 10.96 7.56
CA ILE A 218 -16.64 9.61 7.05
C ILE A 218 -17.74 9.09 6.10
N THR A 219 -18.99 9.51 6.28
CA THR A 219 -20.14 9.08 5.48
C THR A 219 -20.04 9.53 4.02
N SER A 220 -19.59 10.75 3.76
CA SER A 220 -19.41 11.25 2.39
C SER A 220 -18.10 10.77 1.74
N LEU A 221 -17.18 10.23 2.53
CA LEU A 221 -15.87 9.80 2.05
C LEU A 221 -15.94 8.60 1.10
N ALA A 222 -16.70 7.54 1.42
CA ALA A 222 -16.79 6.38 0.51
C ALA A 222 -17.40 6.78 -0.83
N ALA A 223 -18.49 7.55 -0.81
CA ALA A 223 -19.13 8.07 -2.02
C ALA A 223 -18.18 8.97 -2.83
N TRP A 224 -17.42 9.85 -2.16
CA TRP A 224 -16.41 10.69 -2.78
C TRP A 224 -15.30 9.83 -3.41
N THR A 225 -14.71 8.90 -2.68
CA THR A 225 -13.65 8.01 -3.17
C THR A 225 -14.10 7.25 -4.42
N HIS A 226 -15.32 6.71 -4.44
CA HIS A 226 -15.87 6.05 -5.63
C HIS A 226 -16.04 7.01 -6.83
N ALA A 227 -16.42 8.27 -6.59
CA ALA A 227 -16.61 9.26 -7.65
C ALA A 227 -15.30 9.84 -8.21
N GLN A 228 -14.21 9.76 -7.43
CA GLN A 228 -12.93 10.40 -7.75
C GLN A 228 -12.01 9.58 -8.65
N PHE A 229 -12.10 8.25 -8.64
CA PHE A 229 -11.26 7.44 -9.53
C PHE A 229 -11.70 7.64 -10.99
N ASP A 230 -10.76 7.98 -11.88
CA ASP A 230 -11.06 8.18 -13.30
C ASP A 230 -10.81 6.89 -14.09
N PRO A 231 -11.86 6.22 -14.61
CA PRO A 231 -11.69 5.04 -15.45
C PRO A 231 -10.97 5.34 -16.78
N ARG A 232 -10.88 6.62 -17.17
CA ARG A 232 -10.25 7.06 -18.41
C ARG A 232 -8.76 7.36 -18.26
N LEU A 233 -8.17 7.16 -17.08
CA LEU A 233 -6.74 7.37 -16.88
C LEU A 233 -5.95 6.52 -17.87
N SER A 234 -5.19 7.17 -18.75
CA SER A 234 -4.33 6.53 -19.73
C SER A 234 -3.00 7.26 -19.85
N TRP A 235 -1.97 6.57 -20.32
CA TRP A 235 -0.79 7.25 -20.84
C TRP A 235 -1.20 8.16 -22.00
N PRO A 236 -0.63 9.37 -22.13
CA PRO A 236 -0.85 10.17 -23.32
C PRO A 236 -0.34 9.37 -24.53
N MET A 237 -1.22 9.06 -25.47
CA MET A 237 -0.78 8.51 -26.75
C MET A 237 0.03 9.59 -27.45
N SER A 238 1.30 9.34 -27.75
CA SER A 238 2.06 10.22 -28.62
C SER A 238 1.40 10.23 -30.01
N PRO A 239 1.18 11.39 -30.64
CA PRO A 239 0.78 11.47 -32.03
C PRO A 239 1.99 11.01 -32.87
N GLY A 240 2.11 9.70 -33.08
CA GLY A 240 3.25 9.07 -33.73
C GLY A 240 3.32 7.56 -33.56
N SER A 241 2.68 6.99 -32.53
CA SER A 241 2.56 5.54 -32.36
C SER A 241 1.38 4.95 -33.16
N ARG A 242 1.27 5.28 -34.46
CA ARG A 242 0.51 4.45 -35.38
C ARG A 242 1.41 3.29 -35.78
N ASN A 243 1.03 2.12 -35.32
CA ASN A 243 1.58 0.82 -35.69
C ASN A 243 1.61 0.71 -37.22
N ASN A 244 2.80 0.86 -37.81
CA ASN A 244 2.98 0.64 -39.24
C ASN A 244 3.03 -0.88 -39.47
N GLY A 245 1.89 -1.43 -39.89
CA GLY A 245 1.82 -2.73 -40.59
C GLY A 245 2.12 -3.98 -39.77
N ARG A 246 1.06 -4.66 -39.34
CA ARG A 246 0.76 -6.05 -39.74
C ARG A 246 -0.60 -6.44 -39.15
N THR A 247 -1.57 -6.55 -40.04
CA THR A 247 -2.71 -7.45 -39.89
C THR A 247 -2.17 -8.84 -39.54
N ALA A 248 -2.34 -9.25 -38.28
CA ALA A 248 -2.23 -10.65 -37.92
C ALA A 248 -3.66 -11.19 -37.90
N ASP A 249 -4.01 -11.85 -39.00
CA ASP A 249 -5.23 -12.62 -39.13
C ASP A 249 -5.41 -13.57 -37.95
N HIS A 250 -6.65 -13.67 -37.49
CA HIS A 250 -7.11 -14.72 -36.61
C HIS A 250 -7.03 -16.07 -37.33
N GLN A 251 -5.89 -16.75 -37.24
CA GLN A 251 -5.78 -18.18 -37.56
C GLN A 251 -4.84 -18.89 -36.58
N GLY A 252 -5.43 -19.87 -35.86
CA GLY A 252 -4.77 -21.08 -35.37
C GLY A 252 -3.66 -20.92 -34.32
N TYR A 253 -3.98 -21.22 -33.07
CA TYR A 253 -2.99 -21.74 -32.12
C TYR A 253 -2.66 -23.21 -32.47
N PRO A 254 -1.39 -23.60 -32.63
CA PRO A 254 -0.94 -24.92 -32.23
C PRO A 254 -0.08 -24.86 -30.97
N ARG A 255 -0.26 -25.90 -30.15
CA ARG A 255 0.42 -26.14 -28.88
C ARG A 255 1.91 -26.48 -29.08
N SER A 256 2.65 -26.32 -27.98
CA SER A 256 3.92 -26.97 -27.60
C SER A 256 5.19 -26.69 -28.41
N GLY A 257 6.19 -26.16 -27.72
CA GLY A 257 7.59 -26.12 -28.14
C GLY A 257 8.42 -25.26 -27.17
N GLY A 258 9.31 -25.89 -26.40
CA GLY A 258 10.12 -25.23 -25.39
C GLY A 258 11.36 -24.49 -25.93
N CYS A 259 12.12 -24.00 -24.96
CA CYS A 259 13.49 -23.46 -25.01
C CYS A 259 13.75 -22.02 -25.50
N GLU A 260 14.45 -21.31 -24.60
CA GLU A 260 15.59 -20.44 -24.84
C GLU A 260 15.48 -19.19 -25.74
N GLY A 261 15.98 -18.08 -25.18
CA GLY A 261 16.61 -17.05 -26.00
C GLY A 261 15.84 -15.74 -26.19
N ARG A 262 15.38 -15.08 -25.12
CA ARG A 262 15.10 -13.62 -25.15
C ARG A 262 15.54 -12.90 -23.88
N ARG A 263 16.85 -12.95 -23.60
CA ARG A 263 17.56 -11.98 -22.74
C ARG A 263 18.42 -11.12 -23.64
N ARG A 264 17.97 -9.92 -24.04
CA ARG A 264 18.77 -8.78 -24.55
C ARG A 264 17.84 -7.68 -25.09
N HIS A 265 17.23 -6.88 -24.22
CA HIS A 265 16.73 -5.53 -24.61
C HIS A 265 16.34 -4.61 -23.44
N TRP A 266 17.11 -4.58 -22.34
CA TRP A 266 16.88 -3.60 -21.25
C TRP A 266 18.19 -3.07 -20.64
N ARG A 267 19.13 -2.64 -21.50
CA ARG A 267 20.31 -1.86 -21.07
C ARG A 267 20.45 -0.62 -21.95
N ARG A 268 19.85 0.49 -21.52
CA ARG A 268 20.23 1.90 -21.73
C ARG A 268 18.99 2.79 -21.69
N CYS A 269 18.70 3.32 -20.51
CA CYS A 269 18.10 4.64 -20.33
C CYS A 269 18.53 5.11 -18.95
N ASP A 270 19.81 5.48 -18.86
CA ASP A 270 20.37 6.19 -17.73
C ASP A 270 21.30 7.25 -18.31
N ARG A 271 20.81 8.50 -18.33
CA ARG A 271 21.55 9.78 -18.42
C ARG A 271 20.56 10.92 -18.66
N ARG A 272 20.62 11.90 -17.75
CA ARG A 272 19.89 13.19 -17.69
C ARG A 272 18.54 13.11 -16.96
N LEU A 273 18.58 13.28 -15.64
CA LEU A 273 18.17 14.52 -14.94
C LEU A 273 18.77 14.50 -13.52
#